data_AF-A0A9N9NB63-F1
#
_entry.id   AF-A0A9N9NB63-F1
#
_cell.length_a   1.000
_cell.length_b   1.000
_cell.length_c   1.000
_cell.angle_alpha   90.00
_cell.angle_beta   90.00
_cell.angle_gamma   90.00
#
_symmetry.space_group_name_H-M   'P 1'
#
loop_
_entity.id
_entity.type
_entity.pdbx_description
1 polymer ?
#
loop_
_entity_poly.entity_id
_entity_poly.type
_entity_poly.pdbx_seq_one_letter_code
_entity_poly.pdbx_strand_id
1 'polypeptide(L)'
;EKDQSSSRKSSKFSICCAHEKVHLPSLSKLPPYLLDLYISVGSDGNSFCKNIRSYNNILACTSFGANIINEFQELGVFDFWIHDQVYHNVEPLLPKEGCSPTFVQLYIYDTVHENEN
;
A
#
# COMPACT_ATOMS: atom_id res chain seq x y z
N GLU A 1 -8.08 -26.10 -8.53
CA GLU A 1 -8.13 -27.51 -8.95
C GLU A 1 -8.95 -27.57 -10.23
N LYS A 2 -8.51 -28.36 -11.21
CA LYS A 2 -9.18 -28.50 -12.49
C LYS A 2 -10.33 -29.49 -12.31
N ASP A 3 -11.53 -29.14 -12.78
CA ASP A 3 -12.68 -30.03 -12.65
C ASP A 3 -12.43 -31.32 -13.43
N GLN A 4 -12.77 -32.46 -12.82
CA GLN A 4 -12.60 -33.78 -13.43
C GLN A 4 -13.40 -33.94 -14.74
N SER A 5 -14.49 -33.18 -14.91
CA SER A 5 -15.31 -33.18 -16.12
C SER A 5 -14.81 -32.23 -17.23
N SER A 6 -13.68 -31.55 -17.02
CA SER A 6 -13.20 -30.55 -17.97
C SER A 6 -12.37 -31.14 -19.11
N SER A 7 -12.71 -30.75 -20.33
CA SER A 7 -11.99 -31.17 -21.54
C SER A 7 -10.75 -30.29 -21.78
N ARG A 8 -9.83 -30.73 -22.65
CA ARG A 8 -8.70 -29.88 -23.09
C ARG A 8 -9.13 -28.65 -23.89
N LYS A 9 -10.31 -28.67 -24.52
CA LYS A 9 -10.87 -27.55 -25.28
C LYS A 9 -11.65 -26.56 -24.40
N SER A 10 -12.05 -26.98 -23.20
CA SER A 10 -12.88 -26.20 -22.27
C SER A 10 -12.47 -26.52 -20.83
N SER A 11 -11.31 -26.02 -20.42
CA SER A 11 -10.84 -26.19 -19.04
C SER A 11 -11.76 -25.44 -18.07
N LYS A 12 -12.35 -26.17 -17.13
CA LYS A 12 -13.13 -25.62 -16.02
C LYS A 12 -12.33 -25.77 -14.74
N PHE A 13 -12.28 -24.72 -13.93
CA PHE A 13 -11.54 -24.69 -12.68
C PHE A 13 -12.51 -24.31 -11.56
N SER A 14 -12.67 -25.18 -10.57
CA SER A 14 -13.52 -24.93 -9.41
C SER A 14 -13.02 -23.80 -8.51
N ILE A 15 -11.69 -23.62 -8.46
CA ILE A 15 -11.04 -22.63 -7.59
C ILE A 15 -11.10 -21.21 -8.17
N CYS A 16 -11.14 -21.05 -9.49
CA CYS A 16 -11.14 -19.73 -10.10
C CYS A 16 -12.58 -19.22 -10.25
N CYS A 17 -12.90 -18.11 -9.59
CA CYS A 17 -14.18 -17.42 -9.65
C CYS A 17 -15.43 -18.28 -9.32
N ALA A 18 -15.26 -19.39 -8.59
CA ALA A 18 -16.34 -20.30 -8.19
C ALA A 18 -17.26 -20.71 -9.36
N HIS A 19 -16.68 -21.18 -10.47
CA HIS A 19 -17.40 -21.48 -11.71
C HIS A 19 -18.16 -20.27 -12.27
N GLU A 20 -17.46 -19.14 -12.42
CA GLU A 20 -17.99 -17.90 -13.00
C GLU A 20 -19.08 -17.21 -12.15
N LYS A 21 -19.36 -17.71 -10.94
CA LYS A 21 -20.30 -17.08 -10.00
C LYS A 21 -19.76 -15.79 -9.39
N VAL A 22 -18.44 -15.62 -9.37
CA VAL A 22 -17.77 -14.40 -8.91
C VAL A 22 -17.43 -13.53 -10.11
N HIS A 23 -18.13 -12.40 -10.25
CA HIS A 23 -17.78 -11.36 -11.20
C HIS A 23 -16.94 -10.30 -10.49
N LEU A 24 -15.65 -10.24 -10.82
CA LEU A 24 -14.80 -9.15 -10.35
C LEU A 24 -15.11 -7.89 -11.18
N PRO A 25 -15.20 -6.71 -10.54
CA PRO A 25 -15.31 -5.46 -11.29
C PRO A 25 -14.09 -5.30 -12.20
N SER A 26 -14.30 -4.69 -13.36
CA SER A 26 -13.21 -4.33 -14.26
C SER A 26 -12.20 -3.45 -13.51
N LEU A 27 -10.92 -3.78 -13.66
CA LEU A 27 -9.85 -2.96 -13.10
C LEU A 27 -9.94 -1.53 -13.66
N SER A 28 -9.80 -0.55 -12.79
CA SER A 28 -9.65 0.84 -13.19
C SER A 28 -8.48 0.98 -14.15
N LYS A 29 -8.62 1.84 -15.17
CA LYS A 29 -7.52 2.13 -16.09
C LYS A 29 -6.34 2.70 -15.31
N LEU A 30 -5.19 2.05 -15.43
CA LEU A 30 -3.96 2.53 -14.83
C LEU A 30 -3.54 3.85 -15.48
N PRO A 31 -3.01 4.83 -14.73
CA PRO A 31 -2.45 6.04 -15.30
C PRO A 31 -1.43 5.70 -16.42
N PRO A 32 -1.44 6.41 -17.57
CA PRO A 32 -0.63 6.04 -18.74
C PRO A 32 0.86 5.87 -18.43
N TYR A 33 1.41 6.72 -17.57
CA TYR A 33 2.82 6.64 -17.15
C TYR A 33 3.15 5.34 -16.41
N LEU A 34 2.29 4.93 -15.46
CA LEU A 34 2.50 3.69 -14.72
C LEU A 34 2.32 2.46 -15.62
N LEU A 35 1.39 2.53 -16.58
CA LEU A 35 1.22 1.47 -17.57
C LEU A 35 2.47 1.33 -18.44
N ASP A 36 3.03 2.45 -18.91
CA ASP A 36 4.26 2.46 -19.71
C ASP A 36 5.43 1.86 -18.93
N LEU A 37 5.66 2.27 -17.68
CA LEU A 37 6.68 1.67 -16.82
C LEU A 37 6.48 0.16 -16.61
N TYR A 38 5.23 -0.30 -16.53
CA TYR A 38 4.92 -1.71 -16.30
C TYR A 38 5.15 -2.58 -17.55
N ILE A 39 4.93 -2.05 -18.76
CA ILE A 39 5.05 -2.80 -20.02
C ILE A 39 6.35 -2.53 -20.79
N SER A 40 7.07 -1.46 -20.44
CA SER A 40 8.30 -1.04 -21.14
C SER A 40 9.42 -2.05 -20.92
N VAL A 41 10.13 -2.36 -22.02
CA VAL A 41 11.30 -3.26 -22.05
C VAL A 41 12.61 -2.49 -21.81
N GLY A 42 12.54 -1.17 -21.62
CA GLY A 42 13.70 -0.32 -21.35
C GLY A 42 14.32 -0.51 -19.96
N SER A 43 15.43 0.19 -19.70
CA SER A 43 16.09 0.23 -18.38
C SER A 43 15.11 0.58 -17.27
N ASP A 44 14.23 1.55 -17.55
CA ASP A 44 13.35 2.14 -16.55
C ASP A 44 12.22 1.18 -16.20
N GLY A 45 11.61 0.52 -17.20
CA GLY A 45 10.60 -0.51 -16.97
C GLY A 45 11.16 -1.75 -16.26
N ASN A 46 12.37 -2.18 -16.63
CA ASN A 46 13.05 -3.28 -15.94
C ASN A 46 13.37 -2.94 -14.48
N SER A 47 13.88 -1.72 -14.23
CA SER A 47 14.14 -1.24 -12.87
C SER A 47 12.85 -1.10 -12.06
N PHE A 48 11.81 -0.56 -12.68
CA PHE A 48 10.49 -0.41 -12.08
C PHE A 48 9.92 -1.77 -11.66
N CYS A 49 9.82 -2.73 -12.57
CA CYS A 49 9.30 -4.06 -12.27
C CYS A 49 10.16 -4.81 -11.25
N LYS A 50 11.48 -4.67 -11.29
CA LYS A 50 12.40 -5.27 -10.31
C LYS A 50 12.18 -4.72 -8.90
N ASN A 51 11.88 -3.42 -8.78
CA ASN A 51 11.76 -2.73 -7.49
C ASN A 51 10.31 -2.37 -7.11
N ILE A 52 9.30 -2.83 -7.86
CA ILE A 52 7.89 -2.43 -7.69
C ILE A 52 7.37 -2.64 -6.27
N ARG A 53 7.81 -3.71 -5.61
CA ARG A 53 7.44 -3.99 -4.21
C ARG A 53 8.03 -2.94 -3.27
N SER A 54 9.28 -2.53 -3.48
CA SER A 54 9.94 -1.50 -2.68
C SER A 54 9.26 -0.14 -2.88
N TYR A 55 8.94 0.23 -4.12
CA TYR A 55 8.19 1.48 -4.39
C TYR A 55 6.83 1.48 -3.70
N ASN A 56 6.08 0.38 -3.80
CA ASN A 56 4.79 0.25 -3.12
C ASN A 56 4.93 0.29 -1.60
N ASN A 57 5.99 -0.29 -1.04
CA ASN A 57 6.22 -0.31 0.41
C ASN A 57 6.67 1.06 0.94
N ILE A 58 7.49 1.80 0.19
CA ILE A 58 7.93 3.16 0.58
C ILE A 58 6.73 4.11 0.63
N LEU A 59 5.78 3.96 -0.30
CA LEU A 59 4.57 4.75 -0.37
C LEU A 59 3.38 4.16 0.41
N ALA A 60 3.56 3.01 1.06
CA ALA A 60 2.61 2.46 2.02
C ALA A 60 2.70 3.19 3.36
N CYS A 61 2.69 4.52 3.30
CA CYS A 61 2.74 5.37 4.48
C CYS A 61 1.39 5.29 5.19
N THR A 62 1.24 4.30 6.05
CA THR A 62 0.13 4.25 6.97
C THR A 62 0.58 4.80 8.30
N SER A 63 0.15 6.01 8.63
CA SER A 63 0.17 6.44 10.02
C SER A 63 -0.86 5.60 10.78
N PHE A 64 -0.50 5.11 11.96
CA PHE A 64 -1.46 4.45 12.83
C PHE A 64 -1.81 5.37 14.00
N GLY A 65 -3.11 5.59 14.19
CA GLY A 65 -3.62 6.27 15.37
C GLY A 65 -3.89 5.24 16.46
N ALA A 66 -3.50 5.54 17.69
CA ALA A 66 -3.79 4.72 18.85
C ALA A 66 -4.14 5.58 20.05
N ASN A 67 -5.13 5.16 20.84
CA ASN A 67 -5.40 5.76 22.14
C ASN A 67 -4.34 5.23 23.10
N ILE A 68 -3.38 6.09 23.44
CA ILE A 68 -2.30 5.75 24.37
C ILE A 68 -2.80 5.95 25.79
N ILE A 69 -2.75 4.88 26.59
CA ILE A 69 -3.02 4.95 28.03
C ILE A 69 -1.69 5.17 28.75
N ASN A 70 -1.52 6.34 29.36
CA ASN A 70 -0.30 6.72 30.10
C ASN A 70 -0.33 6.31 31.58
N GLU A 71 -1.32 5.53 32.01
CA GLU A 71 -1.55 5.20 33.43
C GLU A 71 -0.43 4.33 34.04
N PHE A 72 0.43 3.72 33.21
CA PHE A 72 1.51 2.82 33.64
C PHE A 72 2.92 3.39 33.48
N GLN A 73 3.06 4.72 33.32
CA GLN A 73 4.37 5.39 33.35
C GLN A 73 4.94 5.43 34.78
N GLU A 74 5.29 4.27 35.33
CA GLU A 74 6.20 4.19 36.46
C GLU A 74 7.65 4.16 35.97
N LEU A 75 8.55 4.75 36.76
CA LEU A 75 9.97 4.97 36.47
C LEU A 75 10.66 3.69 35.93
N GLY A 76 10.77 3.58 34.60
CA GLY A 76 11.25 2.40 33.89
C GLY A 76 11.27 2.61 32.37
N VAL A 77 11.41 1.52 31.60
CA VAL A 77 11.38 1.55 30.13
C VAL A 77 10.04 2.13 29.66
N PHE A 78 10.08 3.01 28.66
CA PHE A 78 8.91 3.70 28.12
C PHE A 78 7.99 2.72 27.40
N ASP A 79 7.07 2.11 28.14
CA ASP A 79 6.07 1.19 27.61
C ASP A 79 4.75 1.94 27.39
N PHE A 80 4.24 1.92 26.14
CA PHE A 80 2.92 2.47 25.81
C PHE A 80 1.97 1.33 25.46
N TRP A 81 0.74 1.45 25.95
CA TRP A 81 -0.30 0.45 25.74
C TRP A 81 -1.32 1.00 24.76
N ILE A 82 -1.59 0.24 23.70
CA ILE A 82 -2.66 0.51 22.75
C ILE A 82 -3.87 -0.33 23.15
N HIS A 83 -4.94 0.32 23.58
CA HIS A 83 -6.24 -0.35 23.75
C HIS A 83 -7.06 -0.16 22.47
N ASP A 84 -7.75 -1.21 22.03
CA ASP A 84 -8.58 -1.31 20.80
C ASP A 84 -7.83 -1.59 19.47
N GLN A 85 -8.53 -1.43 18.35
CA GLN A 85 -8.03 -1.71 17.00
C GLN A 85 -7.11 -0.59 16.50
N VAL A 86 -6.05 -1.01 15.81
CA VAL A 86 -5.16 -0.11 15.09
C VAL A 86 -5.84 0.29 13.76
N TYR A 87 -6.04 1.59 13.55
CA TYR A 87 -6.57 2.11 12.30
C TYR A 87 -5.45 2.68 11.44
N HIS A 88 -5.47 2.37 10.15
CA HIS A 88 -4.63 3.06 9.16
C HIS A 88 -5.28 4.40 8.81
N ASN A 89 -4.64 5.52 9.18
CA ASN A 89 -5.08 6.84 8.77
C ASN A 89 -4.25 7.31 7.57
N VAL A 90 -4.93 7.54 6.45
CA VAL A 90 -4.34 8.08 5.21
C VAL A 90 -4.73 9.54 5.13
N GLU A 91 -3.85 10.41 5.63
CA GLU A 91 -4.02 11.86 5.53
C GLU A 91 -3.67 12.37 4.12
N PRO A 92 -4.15 13.58 3.74
CA PRO A 92 -3.72 14.22 2.51
C PRO A 92 -2.20 14.30 2.40
N LEU A 93 -1.66 14.09 1.19
CA LEU A 93 -0.22 14.09 0.94
C LEU A 93 0.44 15.44 1.19
N LEU A 94 -0.33 16.53 1.10
CA LEU A 94 0.11 17.88 1.38
C LEU A 94 -0.58 18.41 2.65
N PRO A 95 0.14 19.17 3.49
CA PRO A 95 -0.49 19.84 4.62
C PRO A 95 -1.57 20.80 4.13
N LYS A 96 -2.60 20.98 4.96
CA LYS A 96 -3.59 22.03 4.74
C LYS A 96 -2.89 23.39 4.83
N GLU A 97 -3.42 24.36 4.10
CA GLU A 97 -2.85 25.72 4.06
C GLU A 97 -2.74 26.29 5.48
N GLY A 98 -1.51 26.70 5.87
CA GLY A 98 -1.20 27.21 7.21
C GLY A 98 -0.97 26.15 8.30
N CYS A 99 -1.06 24.86 8.00
CA CYS A 99 -0.73 23.78 8.93
C CYS A 99 0.70 23.25 8.70
N SER A 100 1.37 22.87 9.78
CA SER A 100 2.64 22.14 9.67
C SER A 100 2.40 20.71 9.15
N PRO A 101 3.34 20.14 8.37
CA PRO A 101 3.24 18.76 7.91
C PRO A 101 3.24 17.76 9.08
N THR A 102 2.41 16.72 8.97
CA THR A 102 2.32 15.62 9.94
C THR A 102 2.42 14.26 9.26
N PHE A 103 2.97 13.28 9.98
CA PHE A 103 3.06 11.87 9.56
C PHE A 103 3.71 11.68 8.17
N VAL A 104 2.98 11.13 7.19
CA VAL A 104 3.43 10.92 5.81
C VAL A 104 3.88 12.21 5.13
N GLN A 105 3.29 13.35 5.51
CA GLN A 105 3.61 14.64 4.88
C GLN A 105 5.07 15.01 5.12
N LEU A 106 5.71 14.55 6.21
CA LEU A 106 7.12 14.82 6.48
C LEU A 106 8.06 14.26 5.40
N TYR A 107 7.68 13.16 4.74
CA TYR A 107 8.46 12.55 3.66
C TYR A 107 8.31 13.28 2.31
N ILE A 108 7.28 14.11 2.16
CA ILE A 108 6.93 14.76 0.89
C ILE A 108 7.15 16.28 0.95
N TYR A 109 7.05 16.85 2.16
CA TYR A 109 7.11 18.30 2.38
C TYR A 109 8.52 18.87 2.24
N ASP A 110 9.56 18.13 2.64
CA ASP A 110 10.95 18.60 2.58
C ASP A 110 11.84 17.67 1.75
N THR A 111 11.56 17.59 0.45
CA THR A 111 12.42 16.84 -0.48
C THR A 111 13.76 17.54 -0.75
N VAL A 112 13.96 18.77 -0.24
CA VAL A 112 15.16 19.58 -0.51
C VAL A 112 16.26 19.29 0.53
N HIS A 113 15.89 19.03 1.79
CA HIS A 113 16.83 18.69 2.87
C HIS A 113 16.76 17.23 3.33
N GLU A 114 16.06 16.36 2.59
CA GLU A 114 15.87 14.94 2.99
C GLU A 114 17.20 14.19 3.20
N ASN A 115 18.28 14.59 2.51
CA ASN A 115 19.62 14.00 2.62
C ASN A 115 20.50 14.61 3.73
N GLU A 116 20.03 15.65 4.42
CA GLU A 116 20.80 16.39 5.43
C GLU A 116 20.39 16.05 6.89
N ASN A 117 19.39 15.19 7.07
CA ASN A 117 18.92 14.68 8.37
C ASN A 117 19.56 13.34 8.75
#